data_AF-A0A260VXY5-F1
#
_entry.id   AF-A0A260VXY5-F1
#
_cell.length_a   1.000
_cell.length_b   1.000
_cell.length_c   1.000
_cell.angle_alpha   90.00
_cell.angle_beta   90.00
_cell.angle_gamma   90.00
#
_symmetry.space_group_name_H-M   'P 1'
#
loop_
_entity.id
_entity.type
_entity.pdbx_description
1 polymer ?
#
loop_
_entity_poly.entity_id
_entity_poly.type
_entity_poly.pdbx_seq_one_letter_code
_entity_poly.pdbx_strand_id
1 'polypeptide(L)'
;MGYYRDATEEEIARGEATSWSLRTPDDAKDLPIDERFRRTSEADMRYDHKVWVSEPSDDWLTAVQLVSENGYRPEALTGLFGPATNGPDGIRGWLAVHVDHIEETVINRAVELLKTSLFNSRLEDLFPVVAGPEDWPSEAEATDMIAGLAASNENSDGEAGV
;
A
#
# COMPACT_ATOMS: atom_id res chain seq x y z
N MET A 1 4.96 6.90 4.43
CA MET A 1 3.53 6.96 4.80
C MET A 1 3.18 8.42 4.91
N GLY A 2 2.49 8.96 3.92
CA GLY A 2 2.15 10.38 3.85
C GLY A 2 1.31 10.86 5.02
N TYR A 3 1.20 12.17 5.16
CA TYR A 3 0.49 12.78 6.28
C TYR A 3 -0.36 13.97 5.85
N TYR A 4 -1.40 14.23 6.63
CA TYR A 4 -2.20 15.44 6.49
C TYR A 4 -1.57 16.58 7.27
N ARG A 5 -1.37 17.72 6.59
CA ARG A 5 -1.05 19.00 7.23
C ARG A 5 -2.11 20.04 6.94
N ASP A 6 -2.09 21.13 7.70
CA ASP A 6 -2.89 22.31 7.40
C ASP A 6 -2.56 22.85 6.00
N ALA A 7 -3.62 23.11 5.24
CA ALA A 7 -3.56 23.75 3.94
C ALA A 7 -3.27 25.24 4.12
N THR A 8 -2.39 25.78 3.28
CA THR A 8 -2.22 27.23 3.17
C THR A 8 -3.41 27.85 2.41
N GLU A 9 -3.62 29.16 2.56
CA GLU A 9 -4.69 29.87 1.85
C GLU A 9 -4.59 29.72 0.32
N GLU A 10 -3.37 29.68 -0.22
CA GLU A 10 -3.11 29.47 -1.64
C GLU A 10 -3.44 28.05 -2.11
N GLU A 11 -3.19 27.03 -1.28
CA GLU A 11 -3.54 25.63 -1.58
C GLU A 11 -5.05 25.40 -1.54
N ILE A 12 -5.74 26.08 -0.62
CA ILE A 12 -7.21 26.09 -0.59
C ILE A 12 -7.76 26.75 -1.86
N ALA A 13 -7.20 27.90 -2.27
CA ALA A 13 -7.62 28.60 -3.49
C ALA A 13 -7.37 27.79 -4.76
N ARG A 14 -6.31 26.96 -4.79
CA ARG A 14 -6.01 26.03 -5.89
C ARG A 14 -6.85 24.74 -5.85
N GLY A 15 -7.60 24.50 -4.77
CA GLY A 15 -8.43 23.30 -4.62
C GLY A 15 -7.65 22.05 -4.22
N GLU A 16 -6.47 22.20 -3.61
CA GLU A 16 -5.57 21.10 -3.22
C GLU A 16 -5.92 20.52 -1.84
N ALA A 17 -6.80 21.18 -1.09
CA ALA A 17 -7.31 20.68 0.17
C ALA A 17 -8.32 19.55 -0.05
N THR A 18 -7.87 18.30 0.12
CA THR A 18 -8.67 17.10 -0.10
C THR A 18 -9.36 16.57 1.16
N SER A 19 -9.01 17.10 2.34
CA SER A 19 -9.56 16.69 3.62
C SER A 19 -9.79 17.89 4.54
N TRP A 20 -10.46 17.67 5.67
CA TRP A 20 -10.81 18.70 6.64
C TRP A 20 -10.81 18.14 8.07
N SER A 21 -10.50 18.99 9.05
CA SER A 21 -10.65 18.68 10.48
C SER A 21 -11.38 19.80 11.22
N LEU A 22 -12.03 19.50 12.34
CA LEU A 22 -12.59 20.52 13.22
C LEU A 22 -11.48 21.42 13.77
N ARG A 23 -11.61 22.73 13.52
CA ARG A 23 -10.65 23.72 14.02
C ARG A 23 -10.82 23.88 15.53
N THR A 24 -9.82 23.47 16.31
CA THR A 24 -9.84 23.66 17.77
C THR A 24 -9.22 25.03 18.11
N PRO A 25 -9.88 25.87 18.93
CA PRO A 25 -9.27 27.10 19.45
C PRO A 25 -7.92 26.83 20.16
N ASP A 26 -6.94 27.72 19.99
CA ASP A 26 -5.60 27.56 20.59
C ASP A 26 -5.66 27.46 22.13
N ASP A 27 -6.54 28.23 22.76
CA ASP A 27 -6.79 28.24 24.20
C ASP A 27 -7.57 27.01 24.69
N ALA A 28 -8.09 26.19 23.78
CA ALA A 28 -8.84 24.98 24.10
C ALA A 28 -8.04 23.69 23.88
N LYS A 29 -6.87 23.71 23.25
CA LYS A 29 -6.12 22.51 22.85
C LYS A 29 -5.81 21.54 24.01
N ASP A 30 -5.56 22.09 25.20
CA ASP A 30 -5.21 21.33 26.41
C ASP A 30 -6.41 20.98 27.31
N LEU A 31 -7.63 21.35 26.88
CA LEU A 31 -8.85 21.07 27.63
C LEU A 31 -9.37 19.64 27.34
N PRO A 32 -10.17 19.06 28.28
CA PRO A 32 -10.88 17.82 28.03
C PRO A 32 -11.74 17.90 26.75
N ILE A 33 -11.91 16.75 26.08
CA ILE A 33 -12.54 16.65 24.76
C ILE A 33 -13.93 17.30 24.71
N ASP A 34 -14.75 17.16 25.75
CA ASP A 34 -16.10 17.74 25.82
C ASP A 34 -16.07 19.28 25.82
N GLU A 35 -15.12 19.86 26.55
CA GLU A 35 -14.95 21.32 26.62
C GLU A 35 -14.33 21.86 25.32
N ARG A 36 -13.43 21.11 24.68
CA ARG A 36 -12.93 21.41 23.32
C ARG A 36 -14.06 21.45 22.30
N PHE A 37 -14.95 20.47 22.30
CA PHE A 37 -16.09 20.42 21.39
C PHE A 37 -17.06 21.59 21.63
N ARG A 38 -17.38 21.89 22.89
CA ARG A 38 -18.23 23.03 23.25
C ARG A 38 -17.65 24.35 22.72
N ARG A 39 -16.38 24.62 22.97
CA ARG A 39 -15.69 25.85 22.55
C ARG A 39 -15.59 25.98 21.03
N THR A 40 -15.31 24.87 20.35
CA THR A 40 -15.28 24.83 18.87
C THR A 40 -16.66 25.16 18.29
N SER A 41 -17.72 24.67 18.93
CA SER A 41 -19.11 24.91 18.50
C SER A 41 -19.57 26.35 18.79
N GLU A 42 -19.17 26.92 19.94
CA GLU A 42 -19.47 28.29 20.33
C GLU A 42 -18.74 29.34 19.46
N ALA A 43 -17.56 28.99 18.93
CA ALA A 43 -16.74 29.90 18.13
C ALA A 43 -17.16 30.02 16.64
N ASP A 44 -18.19 29.28 16.18
CA ASP A 44 -18.59 29.13 14.75
C ASP A 44 -17.39 28.86 13.83
N MET A 45 -16.36 28.19 14.34
CA MET A 45 -15.17 27.82 13.56
C MET A 45 -15.47 26.53 12.83
N ARG A 46 -15.48 26.59 11.50
CA ARG A 46 -16.00 25.49 10.68
C ARG A 46 -14.96 24.39 10.53
N TYR A 47 -13.87 24.58 9.79
CA TYR A 47 -12.89 23.50 9.56
C TYR A 47 -11.49 24.05 9.22
N ASP A 48 -10.45 23.31 9.58
CA ASP A 48 -9.12 23.45 9.00
C ASP A 48 -9.05 22.56 7.76
N HIS A 49 -8.77 23.17 6.61
CA HIS A 49 -8.52 22.44 5.37
C HIS A 49 -7.18 21.72 5.46
N LYS A 50 -7.13 20.47 5.00
CA LYS A 50 -5.94 19.64 5.04
C LYS A 50 -5.50 19.25 3.63
N VAL A 51 -4.18 19.27 3.41
CA VAL A 51 -3.53 18.75 2.22
C VAL A 51 -2.80 17.46 2.60
N TRP A 52 -2.95 16.43 1.76
CA TRP A 52 -2.12 15.23 1.84
C TRP A 52 -0.74 15.53 1.28
N VAL A 53 0.30 15.30 2.07
CA VAL A 53 1.69 15.38 1.63
C VAL A 53 2.18 13.96 1.42
N SER A 54 2.44 13.61 0.16
CA SER A 54 3.12 12.37 -0.16
C SER A 54 4.61 12.48 0.14
N GLU A 55 5.13 11.46 0.80
CA GLU A 55 6.57 11.27 0.95
C GLU A 55 7.10 10.47 -0.23
N PRO A 56 8.36 10.66 -0.67
CA PRO A 56 8.95 9.83 -1.73
C PRO A 56 8.88 8.32 -1.44
N SER A 57 8.79 7.93 -0.17
CA SER A 57 8.61 6.55 0.30
C SER A 57 7.20 5.99 0.05
N ASP A 58 6.18 6.83 -0.13
CA ASP A 58 4.80 6.41 -0.39
C ASP A 58 4.64 5.77 -1.77
N ASP A 59 5.51 6.15 -2.71
CA ASP A 59 5.49 5.63 -4.07
C ASP A 59 6.22 4.28 -4.18
N TRP A 60 6.55 3.62 -3.07
CA TRP A 60 7.31 2.37 -3.03
C TRP A 60 6.59 1.27 -2.27
N LEU A 61 6.64 0.07 -2.83
CA LEU A 61 6.10 -1.16 -2.24
C LEU A 61 7.22 -2.14 -1.94
N THR A 62 7.28 -2.59 -0.68
CA THR A 62 8.20 -3.64 -0.25
C THR A 62 7.67 -5.02 -0.62
N ALA A 63 8.57 -6.02 -0.63
CA ALA A 63 8.16 -7.41 -0.82
C ALA A 63 7.17 -7.88 0.26
N VAL A 64 7.34 -7.41 1.50
CA VAL A 64 6.43 -7.74 2.61
C VAL A 64 5.03 -7.22 2.31
N GLN A 65 4.90 -5.95 1.95
CA GLN A 65 3.61 -5.35 1.60
C GLN A 65 2.92 -6.07 0.44
N LEU A 66 3.66 -6.39 -0.63
CA LEU A 66 3.08 -7.12 -1.76
C LEU A 66 2.56 -8.52 -1.36
N VAL A 67 3.19 -9.17 -0.37
CA VAL A 67 2.73 -10.48 0.12
C VAL A 67 1.55 -10.34 1.08
N SER A 68 1.62 -9.45 2.07
CA SER A 68 0.61 -9.33 3.13
C SER A 68 -0.59 -8.49 2.74
N GLU A 69 -0.41 -7.44 1.95
CA GLU A 69 -1.45 -6.47 1.58
C GLU A 69 -1.99 -6.68 0.16
N ASN A 70 -1.26 -7.36 -0.72
CA ASN A 70 -1.69 -7.62 -2.11
C ASN A 70 -1.82 -9.13 -2.42
N GLY A 71 -1.46 -10.01 -1.48
CA GLY A 71 -1.64 -11.47 -1.62
C GLY A 71 -0.70 -12.13 -2.64
N TYR A 72 0.40 -11.48 -3.02
CA TYR A 72 1.38 -12.09 -3.92
C TYR A 72 2.15 -13.22 -3.22
N ARG A 73 2.52 -14.24 -4.00
CA ARG A 73 3.50 -15.23 -3.54
C ARG A 73 4.91 -14.62 -3.59
N PRO A 74 5.75 -14.80 -2.54
CA PRO A 74 7.11 -14.27 -2.54
C PRO A 74 7.94 -14.68 -3.76
N GLU A 75 7.76 -15.91 -4.23
CA GLU A 75 8.50 -16.47 -5.37
C GLU A 75 8.11 -15.82 -6.71
N ALA A 76 6.92 -15.25 -6.81
CA ALA A 76 6.41 -14.63 -8.03
C ALA A 76 6.89 -13.18 -8.21
N LEU A 77 7.28 -12.51 -7.13
CA LEU A 77 7.58 -11.07 -7.13
C LEU A 77 8.66 -10.69 -8.16
N THR A 78 9.80 -11.38 -8.13
CA THR A 78 10.90 -11.11 -9.06
C THR A 78 10.53 -11.42 -10.51
N GLY A 79 9.70 -12.44 -10.73
CA GLY A 79 9.24 -12.82 -12.08
C GLY A 79 8.26 -11.80 -12.68
N LEU A 80 7.38 -11.23 -11.85
CA LEU A 80 6.37 -10.26 -12.27
C LEU A 80 6.93 -8.84 -12.37
N PHE A 81 7.66 -8.40 -11.36
CA PHE A 81 8.06 -7.01 -11.19
C PHE A 81 9.54 -6.76 -11.47
N GLY A 82 10.34 -7.82 -11.67
CA GLY A 82 11.80 -7.74 -11.77
C GLY A 82 12.49 -7.72 -10.39
N PRO A 83 13.83 -7.63 -10.34
CA PRO A 83 14.55 -7.60 -9.06
C PRO A 83 14.22 -6.34 -8.27
N ALA A 84 14.08 -6.47 -6.94
CA ALA A 84 13.86 -5.34 -6.05
C ALA A 84 15.02 -4.34 -6.13
N THR A 85 14.69 -3.05 -6.13
CA THR A 85 15.65 -1.94 -6.24
C THR A 85 15.70 -1.12 -4.96
N ASN A 86 16.79 -0.36 -4.77
CA ASN A 86 16.92 0.54 -3.63
C ASN A 86 16.16 1.83 -3.91
N GLY A 87 15.17 2.10 -3.07
CA GLY A 87 14.37 3.32 -3.04
C GLY A 87 14.86 4.33 -2.01
N PRO A 88 14.08 5.39 -1.78
CA PRO A 88 14.36 6.38 -0.75
C PRO A 88 14.32 5.75 0.65
N ASP A 89 15.00 6.40 1.60
CA ASP A 89 15.00 6.03 3.03
C ASP A 89 15.39 4.58 3.33
N GLY A 90 16.16 3.95 2.43
CA GLY A 90 16.63 2.57 2.59
C GLY A 90 15.58 1.51 2.27
N ILE A 91 14.43 1.91 1.71
CA ILE A 91 13.41 0.97 1.24
C ILE A 91 14.00 0.13 0.11
N ARG A 92 13.76 -1.18 0.15
CA ARG A 92 14.12 -2.09 -0.94
C ARG A 92 12.85 -2.72 -1.50
N GLY A 93 12.53 -2.42 -2.75
CA GLY A 93 11.25 -2.79 -3.34
C GLY A 93 11.06 -2.30 -4.79
N TRP A 94 9.82 -1.98 -5.12
CA TRP A 94 9.40 -1.53 -6.44
C TRP A 94 8.60 -0.24 -6.35
N LEU A 95 8.61 0.56 -7.41
CA LEU A 95 7.73 1.71 -7.53
C LEU A 95 6.27 1.24 -7.63
N ALA A 96 5.37 1.86 -6.89
CA ALA A 96 3.93 1.58 -6.91
C ALA A 96 3.38 1.70 -8.34
N VAL A 97 3.74 2.77 -9.06
CA VAL A 97 3.35 2.97 -10.47
C VAL A 97 3.82 1.86 -11.42
N HIS A 98 4.93 1.20 -11.11
CA HIS A 98 5.42 0.05 -11.89
C HIS A 98 4.62 -1.20 -11.57
N VAL A 99 4.33 -1.45 -10.29
CA VAL A 99 3.45 -2.54 -9.87
C VAL A 99 2.06 -2.38 -10.50
N ASP A 100 1.44 -1.21 -10.37
CA ASP A 100 0.15 -0.87 -10.97
C ASP A 100 0.16 -1.11 -12.48
N HIS A 101 1.22 -0.66 -13.17
CA HIS A 101 1.35 -0.85 -14.61
C HIS A 101 1.34 -2.33 -15.00
N ILE A 102 2.09 -3.17 -14.28
CA ILE A 102 2.12 -4.62 -14.52
C ILE A 102 0.78 -5.27 -14.19
N GLU A 103 0.14 -4.86 -13.09
CA GLU A 103 -1.19 -5.33 -12.73
C GLU A 103 -2.21 -5.03 -13.83
N GLU A 104 -2.27 -3.78 -14.29
CA GLU A 104 -3.23 -3.35 -15.30
C GLU A 104 -2.98 -3.94 -16.68
N THR A 105 -1.72 -4.02 -17.10
CA THR A 105 -1.39 -4.36 -18.49
C THR A 105 -1.08 -5.83 -18.71
N VAL A 106 -0.65 -6.55 -17.68
CA VAL A 106 -0.27 -7.97 -17.77
C VAL A 106 -1.26 -8.83 -17.00
N ILE A 107 -1.38 -8.63 -15.68
CA ILE A 107 -2.12 -9.55 -14.81
C ILE A 107 -3.62 -9.47 -15.09
N ASN A 108 -4.19 -8.28 -15.01
CA ASN A 108 -5.62 -8.05 -15.23
C ASN A 108 -6.02 -8.42 -16.66
N ARG A 109 -5.17 -8.15 -17.66
CA ARG A 109 -5.42 -8.57 -19.05
C ARG A 109 -5.39 -10.09 -19.22
N ALA A 110 -4.46 -10.78 -18.57
CA ALA A 110 -4.43 -12.24 -18.60
C ALA A 110 -5.68 -12.82 -17.92
N VAL A 111 -6.09 -12.27 -16.77
CA VAL A 111 -7.30 -12.68 -16.06
C VAL A 111 -8.55 -12.43 -16.90
N GLU A 112 -8.69 -11.26 -17.52
CA GLU A 112 -9.79 -10.94 -18.43
C GLU A 112 -9.83 -11.91 -19.62
N LEU A 113 -8.69 -12.18 -20.24
CA LEU A 113 -8.60 -13.12 -21.36
C LEU A 113 -9.06 -14.52 -20.94
N LEU A 114 -8.61 -15.00 -19.78
CA LEU A 114 -8.99 -16.30 -19.24
C LEU A 114 -10.50 -16.36 -18.95
N LYS A 115 -11.05 -15.33 -18.27
CA LYS A 115 -12.48 -15.21 -17.96
C LYS A 115 -13.38 -15.15 -19.20
N THR A 116 -12.89 -14.58 -20.29
CA THR A 116 -13.67 -14.43 -21.53
C THR A 116 -13.51 -15.61 -22.48
N SER A 117 -12.37 -16.32 -22.43
CA SER A 117 -12.06 -17.40 -23.37
C SER A 117 -12.39 -18.80 -22.83
N LEU A 118 -12.47 -18.98 -21.51
CA LEU A 118 -12.72 -20.27 -20.88
C LEU A 118 -14.08 -20.30 -20.17
N PHE A 119 -14.72 -21.47 -20.14
CA PHE A 119 -15.88 -21.69 -19.29
C PHE A 119 -15.49 -21.62 -17.81
N ASN A 120 -16.35 -21.01 -16.97
CA ASN A 120 -16.09 -20.87 -15.53
C ASN A 120 -15.69 -22.18 -14.84
N SER A 121 -16.34 -23.30 -15.18
CA SER A 121 -16.00 -24.61 -14.60
C SER A 121 -14.55 -25.01 -14.88
N ARG A 122 -14.05 -24.72 -16.09
CA ARG A 122 -12.65 -25.00 -16.45
C ARG A 122 -11.67 -24.05 -15.77
N LEU A 123 -12.09 -22.82 -15.48
CA LEU A 123 -11.27 -21.90 -14.70
C LEU A 123 -11.16 -22.36 -13.25
N GLU A 124 -12.27 -22.77 -12.63
CA GLU A 124 -12.29 -23.31 -11.27
C GLU A 124 -11.48 -24.61 -11.14
N ASP A 125 -11.50 -25.47 -12.17
CA ASP A 125 -10.66 -26.67 -12.24
C ASP A 125 -9.15 -26.35 -12.29
N LEU A 126 -8.76 -25.29 -13.01
CA LEU A 126 -7.37 -24.90 -13.20
C LEU A 126 -6.84 -24.02 -12.06
N PHE A 127 -7.71 -23.17 -11.52
CA PHE A 127 -7.42 -22.16 -10.52
C PHE A 127 -8.47 -22.30 -9.40
N PRO A 128 -8.27 -23.21 -8.44
CA PRO A 128 -9.15 -23.30 -7.29
C PRO A 128 -9.20 -21.96 -6.57
N VAL A 129 -10.35 -21.64 -5.98
CA VAL A 129 -10.59 -20.36 -5.29
C VAL A 129 -9.47 -20.12 -4.28
N VAL A 130 -8.71 -19.06 -4.53
CA VAL A 130 -7.65 -18.62 -3.62
C VAL A 130 -8.29 -17.88 -2.46
N ALA A 131 -7.70 -18.07 -1.30
CA ALA A 131 -8.10 -17.48 -0.04
C ALA A 131 -8.10 -15.94 -0.13
N GLY A 132 -9.10 -15.31 0.48
CA GLY A 132 -9.31 -13.86 0.37
C GLY A 132 -8.35 -13.08 1.25
N PRO A 133 -8.48 -11.74 1.35
CA PRO A 133 -7.66 -10.91 2.23
C PRO A 133 -7.63 -11.39 3.70
N GLU A 134 -8.69 -12.05 4.15
CA GLU A 134 -8.84 -12.68 5.47
C GLU A 134 -7.80 -13.79 5.73
N ASP A 135 -7.29 -14.40 4.67
CA ASP A 135 -6.42 -15.58 4.68
C ASP A 135 -5.02 -15.27 4.13
N TRP A 136 -4.73 -14.00 3.82
CA TRP A 136 -3.40 -13.59 3.39
C TRP A 136 -2.43 -13.62 4.57
N PRO A 137 -1.12 -13.84 4.31
CA PRO A 137 -0.12 -13.82 5.37
C PRO A 137 -0.12 -12.48 6.10
N SER A 138 -0.01 -12.51 7.42
CA SER A 138 0.32 -11.32 8.20
C SER A 138 1.70 -10.78 7.79
N GLU A 139 1.99 -9.52 8.15
CA GLU A 139 3.29 -8.89 7.88
C GLU A 139 4.48 -9.73 8.44
N ALA A 140 4.29 -10.31 9.62
CA ALA A 140 5.29 -11.19 10.25
C ALA A 140 5.49 -12.48 9.45
N GLU A 141 4.41 -13.13 9.04
CA GLU A 141 4.48 -14.35 8.22
C GLU A 141 5.08 -14.06 6.84
N ALA A 142 4.71 -12.95 6.21
CA ALA A 142 5.28 -12.51 4.95
C ALA A 142 6.80 -12.30 5.07
N THR A 143 7.25 -11.68 6.17
CA THR A 143 8.68 -11.51 6.46
C THR A 143 9.40 -12.85 6.57
N ASP A 144 8.83 -13.80 7.31
CA ASP A 144 9.40 -15.15 7.47
C ASP A 144 9.45 -15.91 6.14
N MET A 145 8.40 -15.82 5.32
CA MET A 145 8.35 -16.43 3.98
C MET A 145 9.45 -15.87 3.06
N ILE A 146 9.64 -14.54 3.06
CA ILE A 146 10.67 -13.88 2.24
C ILE A 146 12.07 -14.27 2.71
N ALA A 147 12.31 -14.31 4.03
CA ALA A 147 13.59 -14.73 4.59
C ALA A 147 13.90 -16.20 4.27
N GLY A 148 12.89 -17.08 4.36
CA GLY A 148 13.02 -18.49 3.99
C GLY A 148 13.41 -18.67 2.53
N LEU A 149 12.77 -17.93 1.61
CA LEU A 149 13.10 -17.97 0.18
C LEU A 149 14.53 -17.53 -0.12
N ALA A 150 15.00 -16.47 0.54
CA ALA A 150 16.38 -16.00 0.38
C ALA A 150 17.39 -17.07 0.82
N ALA A 151 17.16 -17.70 1.97
CA ALA A 151 18.02 -18.77 2.49
C ALA A 151 18.01 -20.04 1.60
N SER A 152 16.87 -20.38 0.99
CA SER A 152 16.77 -21.50 0.05
C SER A 152 17.56 -21.23 -1.24
N ASN A 153 17.53 -20.01 -1.77
CA ASN A 153 18.28 -19.66 -2.98
C ASN A 153 19.80 -19.67 -2.73
N GLU A 154 20.27 -19.22 -1.57
CA GLU A 154 21.70 -19.26 -1.22
C GLU A 154 22.26 -20.68 -1.10
N ASN A 155 21.47 -21.62 -0.56
CA ASN A 155 21.86 -23.03 -0.48
C ASN A 155 21.89 -23.71 -1.87
N SER A 156 21.04 -23.26 -2.80
CA SER A 156 20.95 -23.78 -4.17
C SER A 156 22.18 -23.43 -5.00
N ASP A 157 22.70 -22.21 -4.83
CA ASP A 157 23.89 -21.72 -5.55
C ASP A 157 25.21 -22.28 -4.97
N GLY A 158 25.19 -22.79 -3.73
CA GLY A 158 26.35 -23.41 -3.08
C GLY A 158 26.64 -24.86 -3.49
N GLU A 159 25.63 -25.61 -3.97
CA GLU A 159 25.78 -27.02 -4.37
C GLU A 159 26.21 -27.23 -5.84
N ALA A 160 26.15 -26.20 -6.69
CA ALA A 160 26.55 -26.30 -8.11
C ALA A 160 28.07 -26.23 -8.35
N GLY A 161 28.89 -26.25 -7.28
CA GLY A 161 30.32 -25.96 -7.31
C GLY A 161 31.25 -27.07 -6.81
N VAL A 162 30.95 -28.36 -7.06
CA VAL A 162 31.88 -29.49 -6.81
C VAL A 162 31.99 -30.42 -8.01
#